data_AF-A0A971JFQ7-F1
#
_entry.id   AF-A0A971JFQ7-F1
#
_cell.length_a   1.000
_cell.length_b   1.000
_cell.length_c   1.000
_cell.angle_alpha   90.00
_cell.angle_beta   90.00
_cell.angle_gamma   90.00
#
_symmetry.space_group_name_H-M   'P 1'
#
loop_
_entity.id
_entity.type
_entity.pdbx_description
1 polymer ?
#
loop_
_entity_poly.entity_id
_entity_poly.type
_entity_poly.pdbx_seq_one_letter_code
_entity_poly.pdbx_strand_id
1 'polypeptide(L)'
;MSIVKLPMAESPIVGFQHIAYALSIILNDKESLPWYYSNYIQLVSGNSFATPMTFYPNWFDANPLLYIQTFKKEIMKFGNIDIHSFIKDCIDNKTYFYS
;
A
#
# COMPACT_ATOMS: atom_id res chain seq x y z
N MET A 1 15.90 -29.88 -16.32
CA MET A 1 15.67 -28.79 -15.35
C MET A 1 15.23 -29.41 -14.04
N SER A 2 15.88 -29.08 -12.93
CA SER A 2 15.42 -29.46 -11.60
C SER A 2 14.30 -28.55 -11.15
N ILE A 3 13.19 -29.11 -10.65
CA ILE A 3 12.08 -28.33 -10.10
C ILE A 3 12.51 -27.79 -8.73
N VAL A 4 12.52 -26.47 -8.57
CA VAL A 4 12.72 -25.83 -7.26
C VAL A 4 11.38 -25.78 -6.55
N LYS A 5 11.30 -26.39 -5.36
CA LYS A 5 10.13 -26.31 -4.48
C LYS A 5 10.48 -25.41 -3.30
N LEU A 6 9.70 -24.34 -3.11
CA LEU A 6 9.83 -23.46 -1.96
C LEU A 6 9.10 -24.08 -0.75
N PRO A 7 9.63 -23.91 0.48
CA PRO A 7 8.91 -24.33 1.68
C PRO A 7 7.59 -23.57 1.79
N MET A 8 6.58 -24.20 2.38
CA MET A 8 5.28 -23.58 2.60
C MET A 8 4.97 -23.53 4.10
N ALA A 9 4.65 -22.33 4.58
CA ALA A 9 4.05 -22.08 5.87
C ALA A 9 2.52 -22.05 5.75
N GLU A 10 1.83 -22.19 6.87
CA GLU A 10 0.40 -21.96 6.93
C GLU A 10 0.11 -20.47 6.83
N SER A 11 -0.72 -20.08 5.86
CA SER A 11 -1.15 -18.69 5.71
C SER A 11 -2.26 -18.38 6.73
N PRO A 12 -2.13 -17.30 7.54
CA PRO A 12 -3.21 -16.82 8.39
C PRO A 12 -4.48 -16.41 7.63
N ILE A 13 -4.34 -16.09 6.34
CA ILE A 13 -5.45 -15.75 5.43
C ILE A 13 -5.75 -16.95 4.55
N VAL A 14 -6.99 -17.45 4.61
CA VAL A 14 -7.43 -18.62 3.84
C VAL A 14 -8.56 -18.31 2.84
N GLY A 15 -9.34 -17.25 3.06
CA GLY A 15 -10.47 -16.88 2.21
C GLY A 15 -10.09 -16.22 0.88
N PHE A 16 -8.87 -15.67 0.78
CA PHE A 16 -8.36 -15.00 -0.41
C PHE A 16 -7.18 -15.79 -0.98
N GLN A 17 -7.45 -16.79 -1.82
CA GLN A 17 -6.44 -17.74 -2.31
C GLN A 17 -5.22 -17.05 -2.95
N HIS A 18 -5.43 -15.98 -3.72
CA HIS A 18 -4.34 -15.21 -4.34
C HIS A 18 -3.40 -14.55 -3.32
N ILE A 19 -3.88 -14.22 -2.11
CA ILE A 19 -3.08 -13.74 -0.99
C ILE A 19 -2.47 -14.93 -0.24
N ALA A 20 -3.27 -15.95 0.03
CA ALA A 20 -2.87 -17.13 0.78
C ALA A 20 -1.64 -17.83 0.19
N TYR A 21 -1.59 -17.98 -1.14
CA TYR A 21 -0.45 -18.61 -1.81
C TYR A 21 0.85 -17.79 -1.74
N ALA A 22 0.76 -16.46 -1.72
CA ALA A 22 1.94 -15.62 -1.54
C ALA A 22 2.43 -15.68 -0.08
N LEU A 23 1.50 -15.57 0.88
CA LEU A 23 1.81 -15.63 2.30
C LEU A 23 2.36 -16.99 2.74
N SER A 24 1.90 -18.09 2.13
CA SER A 24 2.45 -19.42 2.44
C SER A 24 3.93 -19.54 2.07
N ILE A 25 4.46 -18.69 1.19
CA ILE A 25 5.89 -18.64 0.89
C ILE A 25 6.57 -17.62 1.82
N ILE A 26 6.06 -16.38 1.87
CA ILE A 26 6.68 -15.25 2.58
C ILE A 26 6.82 -15.53 4.08
N LEU A 27 5.78 -16.09 4.71
CA LEU A 27 5.72 -16.27 6.16
C LEU A 27 6.59 -17.43 6.68
N ASN A 28 7.33 -18.13 5.82
CA ASN A 28 8.43 -18.99 6.27
C ASN A 28 9.54 -18.15 6.93
N ASP A 29 9.69 -16.89 6.54
CA ASP A 29 10.61 -15.96 7.15
C ASP A 29 9.90 -15.17 8.27
N LYS A 30 10.36 -15.35 9.52
CA LYS A 30 9.79 -14.66 10.68
C LYS A 30 10.01 -13.14 10.62
N GLU A 31 11.03 -12.67 9.91
CA GLU A 31 11.29 -11.23 9.73
C GLU A 31 10.21 -10.56 8.86
N SER A 32 9.39 -11.34 8.15
CA SER A 32 8.27 -10.82 7.36
C SER A 32 7.03 -10.48 8.19
N LEU A 33 6.96 -10.88 9.46
CA LEU A 33 5.77 -10.66 10.31
C LEU A 33 5.40 -9.18 10.48
N PRO A 34 6.33 -8.23 10.74
CA PRO A 34 6.00 -6.81 10.81
C PRO A 34 5.39 -6.27 9.52
N TRP A 35 5.89 -6.72 8.36
CA TRP A 35 5.31 -6.37 7.06
C TRP A 35 3.90 -6.95 6.91
N TYR A 36 3.71 -8.24 7.24
CA TYR A 36 2.39 -8.87 7.21
C TYR A 36 1.36 -8.09 8.05
N TYR A 37 1.70 -7.77 9.30
CA TYR A 37 0.82 -7.01 10.19
C TYR A 37 0.58 -5.58 9.70
N SER A 38 1.49 -5.00 8.93
CA SER A 38 1.28 -3.67 8.34
C SER A 38 0.29 -3.69 7.15
N ASN A 39 0.13 -4.82 6.46
CA ASN A 39 -0.66 -4.90 5.21
C ASN A 39 -1.99 -5.65 5.39
N TYR A 40 -2.11 -6.56 6.35
CA TYR A 40 -3.19 -7.55 6.41
C TYR A 40 -4.02 -7.55 7.70
N ILE A 41 -3.94 -6.49 8.52
CA ILE A 41 -4.76 -6.39 9.75
C ILE A 41 -6.18 -5.89 9.45
N GLN A 42 -6.32 -4.89 8.58
CA GLN A 42 -7.58 -4.17 8.39
C GLN A 42 -8.25 -4.58 7.08
N LEU A 43 -9.56 -4.84 7.15
CA LEU A 43 -10.41 -5.01 5.97
C LEU A 43 -11.12 -3.69 5.68
N VAL A 44 -11.31 -3.40 4.40
CA VAL A 44 -12.17 -2.33 3.90
C VAL A 44 -13.28 -2.93 3.06
N SER A 45 -14.47 -2.35 3.14
CA SER A 45 -15.59 -2.64 2.26
C SER A 45 -16.21 -1.32 1.83
N GLY A 46 -16.63 -1.21 0.58
CA GLY A 46 -17.39 -0.05 0.14
C GLY A 46 -18.86 -0.13 0.55
N ASN A 47 -19.57 0.98 0.41
CA ASN A 47 -21.01 1.08 0.65
C ASN A 47 -21.87 0.49 -0.48
N SER A 48 -21.24 -0.10 -1.50
CA SER A 48 -21.91 -0.70 -2.65
C SER A 48 -21.30 -2.05 -2.98
N PHE A 49 -22.10 -2.94 -3.58
CA PHE A 49 -21.64 -4.25 -4.05
C PHE A 49 -20.58 -4.18 -5.17
N ALA A 50 -20.37 -3.02 -5.78
CA ALA A 50 -19.33 -2.83 -6.78
C ALA A 50 -17.92 -2.73 -6.16
N THR A 51 -17.83 -2.51 -4.84
CA THR A 51 -16.55 -2.44 -4.13
C THR A 51 -16.36 -3.72 -3.33
N PRO A 52 -15.46 -4.63 -3.74
CA PRO A 52 -15.25 -5.87 -3.01
C PRO A 52 -14.68 -5.60 -1.62
N MET A 53 -15.05 -6.46 -0.65
CA MET A 53 -14.36 -6.48 0.64
C MET A 53 -12.93 -6.99 0.41
N THR A 54 -11.94 -6.18 0.79
CA THR A 54 -10.52 -6.47 0.60
C THR A 54 -9.72 -6.02 1.82
N PHE A 55 -8.47 -6.43 1.94
CA PHE A 55 -7.54 -5.78 2.87
C PHE A 55 -7.34 -4.32 2.48
N TYR A 56 -7.13 -3.51 3.51
CA TYR A 56 -6.93 -2.08 3.39
C TYR A 56 -5.86 -1.82 2.33
N PRO A 57 -6.22 -1.12 1.24
CA PRO A 57 -5.34 -1.03 0.09
C PRO A 57 -4.07 -0.26 0.48
N ASN A 58 -2.96 -0.61 -0.15
CA ASN A 58 -1.67 0.09 -0.01
C ASN A 58 -1.70 1.55 -0.51
N TRP A 59 -2.88 2.07 -0.85
CA TRP A 59 -3.05 3.40 -1.39
C TRP A 59 -3.50 4.31 -0.26
N PHE A 60 -2.70 5.34 -0.03
CA PHE A 60 -2.94 6.30 1.05
C PHE A 60 -4.31 6.98 0.91
N ASP A 61 -4.84 7.12 -0.31
CA ASP A 61 -6.10 7.82 -0.63
C ASP A 61 -7.34 7.19 0.01
N ALA A 62 -7.30 5.90 0.33
CA ALA A 62 -8.35 5.22 1.07
C ALA A 62 -8.27 5.44 2.58
N ASN A 63 -7.24 6.12 3.08
CA ASN A 63 -7.00 6.26 4.51
C ASN A 63 -7.69 7.48 5.13
N PRO A 64 -8.72 7.30 5.98
CA PRO A 64 -9.45 8.42 6.56
C PRO A 64 -8.61 9.22 7.56
N LEU A 65 -7.47 8.70 8.01
CA LEU A 65 -6.53 9.38 8.90
C LEU A 65 -5.46 10.18 8.15
N LEU A 66 -5.40 10.07 6.81
CA LEU A 66 -4.44 10.80 5.99
C LEU A 66 -5.14 11.85 5.16
N TYR A 67 -4.72 13.11 5.31
CA TYR A 67 -5.09 14.17 4.37
C TYR A 67 -4.19 14.08 3.14
N ILE A 68 -4.80 13.90 1.97
CA ILE A 68 -4.08 13.71 0.70
C ILE A 68 -4.58 14.70 -0.32
N GLN A 69 -3.63 15.29 -1.04
CA GLN A 69 -3.89 16.21 -2.12
C GLN A 69 -3.05 15.83 -3.34
N THR A 70 -3.73 15.62 -4.48
CA THR A 70 -3.07 15.31 -5.74
C THR A 70 -2.74 16.60 -6.49
N PHE A 71 -1.45 16.80 -6.81
CA PHE A 71 -0.99 17.92 -7.64
C PHE A 71 -0.76 17.45 -9.07
N LYS A 72 -1.50 18.03 -10.02
CA LYS A 72 -1.26 17.81 -11.45
C LYS A 72 -0.03 18.57 -11.91
N LYS A 73 0.87 17.90 -12.65
CA LYS A 73 2.10 18.49 -13.17
C LYS A 73 1.83 19.71 -14.04
N GLU A 74 0.70 19.74 -14.74
CA GLU A 74 0.28 20.87 -15.57
C GLU A 74 0.03 22.12 -14.73
N ILE A 75 -0.57 22.00 -13.54
CA ILE A 75 -0.84 23.12 -12.64
C ILE A 75 0.48 23.75 -12.17
N MET A 76 1.47 22.93 -11.84
CA MET A 76 2.81 23.42 -11.47
C MET A 76 3.46 24.20 -12.61
N LYS A 77 3.30 23.75 -13.86
CA LYS A 77 3.80 24.46 -15.04
C LYS A 77 3.10 25.81 -15.25
N PHE A 78 1.77 25.85 -15.17
CA PHE A 78 1.01 27.09 -15.34
C PHE A 78 1.34 28.13 -14.27
N GLY A 79 1.58 27.68 -13.03
CA GLY A 79 1.99 28.56 -11.94
C GLY A 79 3.46 28.96 -11.94
N ASN A 80 4.27 28.48 -12.90
CA ASN A 80 5.73 28.63 -12.90
C ASN A 80 6.36 28.23 -11.55
N ILE A 81 5.84 27.16 -10.93
CA ILE A 81 6.29 26.69 -9.62
C ILE A 81 7.57 25.88 -9.79
N ASP A 82 8.64 26.29 -9.11
CA ASP A 82 9.83 25.46 -8.97
C ASP A 82 9.53 24.28 -8.04
N ILE A 83 9.46 23.08 -8.61
CA ILE A 83 9.12 21.86 -7.89
C ILE A 83 10.11 21.56 -6.76
N HIS A 84 11.38 21.93 -6.91
CA HIS A 84 12.39 21.65 -5.88
C HIS A 84 12.18 22.51 -4.64
N SER A 85 12.00 23.82 -4.82
CA SER A 85 11.67 24.73 -3.72
C SER A 85 10.33 24.36 -3.07
N PHE A 86 9.31 24.06 -3.87
CA PHE A 86 8.00 23.64 -3.36
C PHE A 86 8.07 22.37 -2.50
N ILE A 87 8.78 21.33 -2.95
CA ILE A 87 8.93 20.09 -2.17
C ILE A 87 9.67 20.35 -0.86
N LYS A 88 10.71 21.19 -0.86
CA LYS A 88 11.42 21.58 0.38
C LYS A 88 10.49 22.27 1.36
N ASP A 89 9.74 23.27 0.91
CA ASP A 89 8.80 24.01 1.76
C ASP A 89 7.76 23.07 2.38
N CYS A 90 7.25 22.10 1.61
CA CYS A 90 6.34 21.09 2.14
C CYS A 90 6.99 20.20 3.20
N ILE A 91 8.20 19.70 2.97
CA ILE A 91 8.93 18.85 3.93
C ILE A 91 9.16 19.62 5.23
N ASP A 92 9.61 20.88 5.14
CA ASP A 92 9.82 21.76 6.28
C ASP A 92 8.52 22.01 7.07
N ASN A 93 7.37 21.93 6.39
CA ASN A 93 6.02 22.02 6.97
C ASN A 93 5.36 20.65 7.21
N LYS A 94 6.14 19.56 7.30
CA LYS A 94 5.68 18.19 7.62
C LYS A 94 4.64 17.63 6.64
N THR A 95 4.68 18.09 5.40
CA THR A 95 3.88 17.58 4.28
C THR A 95 4.79 16.77 3.36
N TYR A 96 4.44 15.50 3.13
CA TYR A 96 5.31 14.55 2.43
C TYR A 96 4.71 14.18 1.07
N PHE A 97 5.59 13.96 0.08
CA PHE A 97 5.22 13.54 -1.26
C PHE A 97 5.52 12.06 -1.48
N TYR A 98 4.65 11.42 -2.25
CA TYR A 98 4.87 10.11 -2.85
C TYR A 98 4.55 10.19 -4.35
N SER A 99 5.20 9.38 -5.18
CA SER A 99 4.97 9.28 -6.63
C SER A 99 4.52 7.90 -7.04
#